data_AF-A0A4U0YUE1-F1
#
_entry.id   AF-A0A4U0YUE1-F1
#
_cell.length_a   1.000
_cell.length_b   1.000
_cell.length_c   1.000
_cell.angle_alpha   90.00
_cell.angle_beta   90.00
_cell.angle_gamma   90.00
#
_symmetry.space_group_name_H-M   'P 1'
#
loop_
_entity.id
_entity.type
_entity.pdbx_description
1 polymer ?
#
loop_
_entity_poly.entity_id
_entity_poly.type
_entity_poly.pdbx_seq_one_letter_code
_entity_poly.pdbx_strand_id
1 'polypeptide(L)'
;MRQPMLPWALWLCAGLTLTACSSQPQPSGAATVRVERELVSHNLHIDAGEQRVLASPQRNIRVTEQWLHRVTEFDGRDRLTNSHESYQALPWDNQLVSMIAEDRRFALRTNHDGVLRLNLLDEQFVELDFENLRTVQLIARAGPAVVAEQTLLISRELRSVLREAVMLVHDNLEESGVEQWVYRIHRLDALGLEEESNQLENMLIVLTVGDPELQAEFLQALEGGKQP
;
A
#
# COMPACT_ATOMS: atom_id res chain seq x y z
N MET A 1 28.32 66.67 -3.51
CA MET A 1 27.25 65.73 -3.13
C MET A 1 25.99 66.51 -2.76
N ARG A 2 25.03 66.66 -3.67
CA ARG A 2 23.68 67.18 -3.36
C ARG A 2 22.69 66.64 -4.39
N GLN A 3 21.75 65.83 -3.93
CA GLN A 3 20.46 65.61 -4.60
C GLN A 3 19.57 66.84 -4.38
N PRO A 4 18.56 67.03 -5.24
CA PRO A 4 17.19 67.04 -4.72
C PRO A 4 16.24 66.20 -5.61
N MET A 5 15.47 65.30 -5.00
CA MET A 5 14.04 65.43 -4.69
C MET A 5 13.09 65.34 -5.90
N LEU A 6 12.32 64.24 -5.93
CA LEU A 6 11.06 64.10 -6.68
C LEU A 6 10.01 65.12 -6.23
N PRO A 7 9.07 65.44 -7.13
CA PRO A 7 7.68 65.60 -6.73
C PRO A 7 6.75 64.67 -7.50
N TRP A 8 5.63 64.43 -6.86
CA TRP A 8 4.63 63.41 -7.05
C TRP A 8 3.37 64.16 -7.43
N ALA A 9 2.61 63.68 -8.42
CA ALA A 9 1.15 63.58 -8.42
C ALA A 9 0.55 63.62 -9.85
N LEU A 10 -0.66 63.03 -9.89
CA LEU A 10 -1.73 63.12 -10.89
C LEU A 10 -1.61 62.07 -12.02
N TRP A 11 -2.61 61.25 -12.35
CA TRP A 11 -4.04 61.27 -12.05
C TRP A 11 -4.69 59.90 -12.30
N LEU A 12 -5.76 59.60 -11.55
CA LEU A 12 -6.71 58.52 -11.81
C LEU A 12 -7.40 58.72 -13.16
N CYS A 13 -7.46 57.66 -13.97
CA CYS A 13 -8.55 57.42 -14.91
C CYS A 13 -9.03 55.98 -14.77
N ALA A 14 -10.27 55.85 -14.29
CA ALA A 14 -11.05 54.64 -14.35
C ALA A 14 -11.27 54.24 -15.82
N GLY A 15 -11.13 52.95 -16.12
CA GLY A 15 -11.48 52.37 -17.42
C GLY A 15 -11.80 50.89 -17.22
N LEU A 16 -13.10 50.59 -17.15
CA LEU A 16 -13.69 49.26 -17.09
C LEU A 16 -13.00 48.28 -18.05
N THR A 17 -12.28 47.29 -17.52
CA THR A 17 -11.86 46.14 -18.32
C THR A 17 -13.06 45.23 -18.51
N LEU A 18 -13.73 45.38 -19.65
CA LEU A 18 -14.60 44.34 -20.19
C LEU A 18 -13.75 43.09 -20.36
N THR A 19 -13.94 42.10 -19.48
CA THR A 19 -13.49 40.73 -19.70
C THR A 19 -14.32 40.16 -20.84
N ALA A 20 -13.92 40.46 -22.07
CA ALA A 20 -14.34 39.71 -23.22
C ALA A 20 -13.86 38.27 -23.01
N CYS A 21 -14.79 37.35 -22.76
CA CYS A 21 -14.54 35.93 -22.93
C CYS A 21 -14.12 35.74 -24.38
N SER A 22 -12.81 35.61 -24.64
CA SER A 22 -12.33 35.18 -25.94
C SER A 22 -12.76 33.72 -26.11
N SER A 23 -13.94 33.50 -26.69
CA SER A 23 -14.25 32.23 -27.31
C SER A 23 -13.31 32.10 -28.50
N GLN A 24 -12.17 31.46 -28.28
CA GLN A 24 -11.24 31.12 -29.35
C GLN A 24 -12.02 30.19 -30.31
N PRO A 25 -12.32 30.61 -31.54
CA PRO A 25 -13.03 29.73 -32.46
C PRO A 25 -12.14 28.52 -32.71
N GLN A 26 -12.62 27.33 -32.33
CA GLN A 26 -11.99 26.09 -32.79
C GLN A 26 -11.99 26.15 -34.33
N PRO A 27 -10.86 25.88 -34.99
CA PRO A 27 -10.78 25.94 -36.44
C PRO A 27 -11.83 25.00 -37.05
N SER A 28 -12.86 25.61 -37.66
CA SER A 28 -13.92 24.93 -38.41
C SER A 28 -13.32 24.33 -39.67
N GLY A 29 -12.74 23.14 -39.55
CA GLY A 29 -12.05 22.48 -40.66
C GLY A 29 -11.05 21.37 -40.28
N ALA A 30 -10.80 21.14 -38.99
CA ALA A 30 -10.10 19.91 -38.58
C ALA A 30 -11.00 18.73 -38.92
N ALA A 31 -10.65 17.99 -39.98
CA ALA A 31 -11.21 16.67 -40.26
C ALA A 31 -11.29 15.88 -38.93
N THR A 32 -12.49 15.43 -38.55
CA THR A 32 -12.65 14.67 -37.31
C THR A 32 -11.86 13.38 -37.45
N VAL A 33 -10.71 13.31 -36.77
CA VAL A 33 -9.90 12.10 -36.72
C VAL A 33 -10.70 11.07 -35.92
N ARG A 34 -11.13 10.00 -36.59
CA ARG A 34 -11.79 8.87 -35.92
C ARG A 34 -10.70 8.00 -35.31
N VAL A 35 -10.77 7.75 -34.01
CA VAL A 35 -9.84 6.88 -33.28
C VAL A 35 -10.61 5.69 -32.73
N GLU A 36 -10.24 4.50 -33.17
CA GLU A 36 -10.77 3.24 -32.67
C GLU A 36 -9.78 2.60 -31.69
N ARG A 37 -10.31 2.01 -30.61
CA ARG A 37 -9.54 1.27 -29.63
C ARG A 37 -10.13 -0.12 -29.47
N GLU A 38 -9.37 -1.12 -29.87
CA GLU A 38 -9.72 -2.53 -29.69
C GLU A 38 -8.88 -3.10 -28.54
N LEU A 39 -9.51 -3.75 -27.56
CA LEU A 39 -8.81 -4.43 -26.47
C LEU A 39 -8.22 -5.75 -27.00
N VAL A 40 -6.90 -5.82 -27.07
CA VAL A 40 -6.15 -7.01 -27.54
C VAL A 40 -5.93 -7.99 -26.40
N SER A 41 -5.55 -7.51 -25.22
CA SER A 41 -5.37 -8.36 -24.04
C SER A 41 -5.62 -7.61 -22.75
N HIS A 42 -6.12 -8.35 -21.75
CA HIS A 42 -6.36 -7.87 -20.39
C HIS A 42 -5.85 -8.92 -19.41
N ASN A 43 -4.83 -8.56 -18.64
CA ASN A 43 -4.16 -9.46 -17.70
C ASN A 43 -4.01 -8.81 -16.32
N LEU A 44 -3.82 -9.64 -15.31
CA LEU A 44 -3.38 -9.22 -13.98
C LEU A 44 -1.96 -9.71 -13.74
N HIS A 45 -1.21 -8.95 -12.93
CA HIS A 45 0.12 -9.33 -12.48
C HIS A 45 0.21 -9.15 -10.97
N ILE A 46 0.70 -10.18 -10.26
CA ILE A 46 1.03 -10.11 -8.84
C ILE A 46 2.55 -10.17 -8.73
N ASP A 47 3.14 -9.08 -8.26
CA ASP A 47 4.55 -8.98 -7.95
C ASP A 47 4.75 -9.06 -6.43
N ALA A 48 5.35 -10.17 -5.99
CA ALA A 48 5.71 -10.41 -4.59
C ALA A 48 7.23 -10.33 -4.35
N GLY A 49 7.97 -9.74 -5.30
CA GLY A 49 9.43 -9.68 -5.34
C GLY A 49 10.08 -10.94 -5.91
N GLU A 50 11.37 -10.85 -6.23
CA GLU A 50 12.15 -11.95 -6.83
C GLU A 50 12.19 -13.19 -5.93
N GLN A 51 12.39 -12.99 -4.63
CA GLN A 51 12.41 -14.06 -3.65
C GLN A 51 10.97 -14.49 -3.32
N ARG A 52 10.57 -15.65 -3.83
CA ARG A 52 9.27 -16.28 -3.55
C ARG A 52 9.18 -16.97 -2.19
N VAL A 53 10.21 -16.82 -1.35
CA VAL A 53 10.26 -17.36 0.01
C VAL A 53 10.11 -16.21 1.00
N LEU A 54 9.08 -16.26 1.84
CA LEU A 54 8.92 -15.36 2.97
C LEU A 54 9.90 -15.74 4.08
N ALA A 55 10.72 -14.77 4.47
CA ALA A 55 11.66 -14.86 5.58
C ALA A 55 11.25 -13.96 6.77
N SER A 56 10.23 -13.11 6.59
CA SER A 56 9.62 -12.22 7.58
C SER A 56 8.10 -12.42 7.54
N PRO A 57 7.37 -12.19 8.65
CA PRO A 57 5.91 -12.25 8.67
C PRO A 57 5.27 -11.28 7.69
N GLN A 58 5.97 -10.18 7.38
CA GLN A 58 5.45 -9.11 6.55
C GLN A 58 6.08 -9.02 5.16
N ARG A 59 5.25 -8.69 4.16
CA ARG A 59 5.68 -8.48 2.78
C ARG A 59 4.73 -7.53 2.05
N ASN A 60 5.30 -6.54 1.36
CA ASN A 60 4.56 -5.73 0.40
C ASN A 60 4.45 -6.47 -0.94
N ILE A 61 3.24 -6.53 -1.47
CA ILE A 61 2.88 -7.25 -2.68
C ILE A 61 2.13 -6.30 -3.59
N ARG A 62 2.63 -6.10 -4.80
CA ARG A 62 1.99 -5.20 -5.77
C ARG A 62 1.14 -6.00 -6.73
N VAL A 63 -0.08 -5.53 -6.95
CA VAL A 63 -0.98 -6.07 -7.97
C VAL A 63 -1.23 -5.00 -9.02
N THR A 64 -1.07 -5.36 -10.28
CA THR A 64 -1.19 -4.45 -11.42
C THR A 64 -2.11 -5.06 -12.46
N GLU A 65 -3.01 -4.25 -12.97
CA GLU A 65 -3.87 -4.58 -14.10
C GLU A 65 -3.26 -4.04 -15.38
N GLN A 66 -3.20 -4.89 -16.41
CA GLN A 66 -2.48 -4.61 -17.65
C GLN A 66 -3.43 -4.74 -18.83
N TRP A 67 -3.62 -3.64 -19.57
CA TRP A 67 -4.45 -3.58 -20.76
C TRP A 67 -3.58 -3.28 -21.97
N LEU A 68 -3.73 -4.07 -23.03
CA LEU A 68 -3.14 -3.84 -24.34
C LEU A 68 -4.25 -3.51 -25.32
N HIS A 69 -4.19 -2.32 -25.91
CA HIS A 69 -5.10 -1.91 -26.96
C HIS A 69 -4.39 -1.78 -28.29
N ARG A 70 -5.10 -2.12 -29.36
CA ARG A 70 -4.77 -1.69 -30.71
C ARG A 70 -5.50 -0.38 -30.97
N VAL A 71 -4.75 0.67 -31.24
CA VAL A 71 -5.27 2.00 -31.54
C VAL A 71 -5.13 2.24 -33.02
N THR A 72 -6.25 2.53 -33.68
CA THR A 72 -6.32 2.73 -35.12
C THR A 72 -6.92 4.10 -35.41
N GLU A 73 -6.22 4.91 -36.19
CA GLU A 73 -6.59 6.29 -36.48
C GLU A 73 -6.94 6.44 -37.97
N PHE A 74 -8.07 7.09 -38.23
CA PHE A 74 -8.56 7.36 -39.56
C PHE A 74 -8.66 8.87 -39.81
N ASP A 75 -8.39 9.29 -41.05
CA ASP A 75 -8.62 10.67 -41.46
C ASP A 75 -10.12 10.96 -41.62
N GLY A 76 -10.48 12.22 -41.91
CA GLY A 76 -11.89 12.60 -42.14
C GLY A 76 -12.49 12.02 -43.43
N ARG A 77 -11.76 11.17 -44.17
CA ARG A 77 -12.24 10.41 -45.33
C ARG A 77 -12.26 8.91 -45.04
N ASP A 78 -12.22 8.51 -43.76
CA ASP A 78 -12.17 7.13 -43.28
C ASP A 78 -10.98 6.31 -43.81
N ARG A 79 -9.89 6.98 -44.20
CA ARG A 79 -8.65 6.29 -44.60
C ARG A 79 -7.79 6.07 -43.37
N LEU A 80 -7.34 4.83 -43.20
CA LEU A 80 -6.37 4.48 -42.18
C LEU A 80 -5.11 5.34 -42.33
N THR A 81 -4.78 6.06 -41.28
CA THR A 81 -3.59 6.93 -41.22
C THR A 81 -2.52 6.33 -40.32
N ASN A 82 -2.91 5.74 -39.20
CA ASN A 82 -1.98 5.20 -38.20
C ASN A 82 -2.59 3.97 -37.51
N SER A 83 -1.74 3.02 -37.11
CA SER A 83 -2.11 1.89 -36.27
C SER A 83 -0.94 1.54 -35.37
N HIS A 84 -1.16 1.53 -34.06
CA HIS A 84 -0.13 1.21 -33.08
C HIS A 84 -0.72 0.48 -31.87
N GLU A 85 0.14 -0.12 -31.06
CA GLU A 85 -0.22 -0.74 -29.79
C GLU A 85 -0.06 0.27 -28.65
N SER A 86 -1.03 0.29 -27.75
CA SER A 86 -1.05 1.14 -26.56
C SER A 86 -1.17 0.24 -25.33
N TYR A 87 -0.13 0.28 -24.49
CA TYR A 87 -0.08 -0.46 -23.24
C TYR A 87 -0.42 0.46 -22.07
N GLN A 88 -1.28 -0.03 -21.17
CA GLN A 88 -1.66 0.66 -19.95
C GLN A 88 -1.52 -0.29 -18.76
N ALA A 89 -0.81 0.17 -17.73
CA ALA A 89 -0.68 -0.52 -16.44
C ALA A 89 -1.36 0.33 -15.35
N LEU A 90 -2.34 -0.24 -14.67
CA LEU A 90 -3.10 0.40 -13.61
C LEU A 90 -2.84 -0.30 -12.27
N PRO A 91 -2.77 0.45 -11.17
CA PRO A 91 -2.80 -0.17 -9.85
C PRO A 91 -4.11 -0.93 -9.67
N TRP A 92 -4.05 -2.07 -8.98
CA TRP A 92 -5.23 -2.79 -8.51
C TRP A 92 -5.85 -2.03 -7.33
N ASP A 93 -6.41 -0.85 -7.60
CA ASP A 93 -6.80 0.15 -6.60
C ASP A 93 -7.97 -0.31 -5.72
N ASN A 94 -7.73 -0.43 -4.41
CA ASN A 94 -8.75 -0.75 -3.39
C ASN A 94 -9.54 -2.04 -3.67
N GLN A 95 -8.94 -2.96 -4.43
CA GLN A 95 -9.56 -4.21 -4.85
C GLN A 95 -9.19 -5.38 -3.94
N LEU A 96 -9.98 -6.46 -4.04
CA LEU A 96 -9.75 -7.67 -3.26
C LEU A 96 -8.64 -8.54 -3.87
N VAL A 97 -7.90 -9.19 -2.98
CA VAL A 97 -6.97 -10.29 -3.26
C VAL A 97 -7.34 -11.42 -2.31
N SER A 98 -7.64 -12.61 -2.83
CA SER A 98 -7.84 -13.79 -1.99
C SER A 98 -6.49 -14.36 -1.60
N MET A 99 -6.32 -14.73 -0.33
CA MET A 99 -5.24 -15.59 0.11
C MET A 99 -5.79 -16.96 0.47
N ILE A 100 -5.13 -18.03 0.04
CA ILE A 100 -5.40 -19.40 0.46
C ILE A 100 -4.23 -19.89 1.31
N ALA A 101 -4.54 -20.39 2.49
CA ALA A 101 -3.60 -21.03 3.41
C ALA A 101 -4.33 -22.16 4.14
N GLU A 102 -3.76 -23.38 4.13
CA GLU A 102 -4.33 -24.54 4.83
C GLU A 102 -5.81 -24.81 4.49
N ASP A 103 -6.15 -24.74 3.20
CA ASP A 103 -7.52 -24.86 2.68
C ASP A 103 -8.50 -23.77 3.14
N ARG A 104 -8.06 -22.81 3.94
CA ARG A 104 -8.83 -21.62 4.34
C ARG A 104 -8.60 -20.49 3.35
N ARG A 105 -9.65 -19.68 3.13
CA ARG A 105 -9.61 -18.52 2.24
C ARG A 105 -9.81 -17.23 3.05
N PHE A 106 -8.91 -16.28 2.84
CA PHE A 106 -8.93 -14.96 3.46
C PHE A 106 -9.11 -13.89 2.39
N ALA A 107 -9.84 -12.83 2.71
CA ALA A 107 -10.08 -11.70 1.81
C ALA A 107 -9.22 -10.52 2.23
N LEU A 108 -8.21 -10.21 1.42
CA LEU A 108 -7.29 -9.11 1.65
C LEU A 108 -7.61 -7.97 0.67
N ARG A 109 -7.16 -6.76 0.98
CA ARG A 109 -7.41 -5.57 0.17
C ARG A 109 -6.13 -4.82 -0.12
N THR A 110 -5.94 -4.43 -1.37
CA THR A 110 -4.87 -3.52 -1.77
C THR A 110 -5.21 -2.08 -1.40
N ASN A 111 -4.20 -1.23 -1.24
CA ASN A 111 -4.40 0.21 -1.14
C ASN A 111 -4.61 0.86 -2.53
N HIS A 112 -4.63 2.20 -2.59
CA HIS A 112 -4.82 2.93 -3.85
C HIS A 112 -3.69 2.74 -4.87
N ASP A 113 -2.48 2.38 -4.41
CA ASP A 113 -1.34 2.09 -5.27
C ASP A 113 -1.29 0.64 -5.75
N GLY A 114 -2.34 -0.15 -5.46
CA GLY A 114 -2.39 -1.56 -5.77
C GLY A 114 -1.44 -2.40 -4.91
N VAL A 115 -1.02 -1.88 -3.74
CA VAL A 115 -0.13 -2.59 -2.81
C VAL A 115 -0.95 -3.24 -1.70
N LEU A 116 -0.76 -4.54 -1.54
CA LEU A 116 -1.20 -5.32 -0.40
C LEU A 116 -0.03 -5.48 0.57
N ARG A 117 -0.21 -5.09 1.83
CA ARG A 117 0.69 -5.44 2.92
C ARG A 117 0.23 -6.76 3.52
N LEU A 118 0.89 -7.86 3.17
CA LEU A 118 0.67 -9.13 3.84
C LEU A 118 1.39 -9.09 5.18
N ASN A 119 0.70 -9.41 6.27
CA ASN A 119 1.31 -9.67 7.57
C ASN A 119 0.69 -10.94 8.17
N LEU A 120 1.50 -12.00 8.30
CA LEU A 120 1.04 -13.29 8.82
C LEU A 120 0.71 -13.27 10.33
N LEU A 121 1.01 -12.18 11.03
CA LEU A 121 0.65 -11.97 12.43
C LEU A 121 -0.69 -11.22 12.62
N ASP A 122 -1.36 -10.84 11.54
CA ASP A 122 -2.70 -10.23 11.63
C ASP A 122 -3.70 -11.17 12.32
N GLU A 123 -4.64 -10.61 13.09
CA GLU A 123 -5.62 -11.35 13.91
C GLU A 123 -6.37 -12.46 13.15
N GLN A 124 -6.71 -12.21 11.89
CA GLN A 124 -7.42 -13.19 11.03
C GLN A 124 -6.61 -14.48 10.75
N PHE A 125 -5.30 -14.48 10.99
CA PHE A 125 -4.42 -15.62 10.72
C PHE A 125 -3.96 -16.37 11.97
N VAL A 126 -4.33 -15.90 13.17
CA VAL A 126 -3.87 -16.45 14.46
C VAL A 126 -4.18 -17.95 14.61
N GLU A 127 -5.26 -18.41 13.98
CA GLU A 127 -5.69 -19.81 14.01
C GLU A 127 -5.00 -20.71 12.97
N LEU A 128 -4.07 -20.20 12.15
CA LEU A 128 -3.32 -21.03 11.21
C LEU A 128 -2.31 -21.91 11.96
N ASP A 129 -2.06 -23.11 11.45
CA ASP A 129 -1.04 -24.01 11.98
C ASP A 129 0.35 -23.62 11.45
N PHE A 130 0.98 -22.65 12.11
CA PHE A 130 2.31 -22.17 11.74
C PHE A 130 3.41 -23.24 11.81
N GLU A 131 3.21 -24.39 12.47
CA GLU A 131 4.13 -25.53 12.36
C GLU A 131 4.17 -26.06 10.92
N ASN A 132 3.01 -26.13 10.27
CA ASN A 132 2.81 -26.81 8.99
C ASN A 132 2.51 -25.87 7.81
N LEU A 133 2.35 -24.56 8.06
CA LEU A 133 2.13 -23.53 7.03
C LEU A 133 3.32 -23.38 6.08
N ARG A 134 3.39 -24.21 5.03
CA ARG A 134 4.51 -24.22 4.07
C ARG A 134 4.36 -23.19 2.95
N THR A 135 3.12 -22.85 2.60
CA THR A 135 2.83 -21.98 1.46
C THR A 135 1.59 -21.15 1.72
N VAL A 136 1.56 -19.96 1.12
CA VAL A 136 0.34 -19.18 0.93
C VAL A 136 0.16 -18.90 -0.55
N GLN A 137 -1.06 -18.97 -1.06
CA GLN A 137 -1.39 -18.66 -2.45
C GLN A 137 -2.23 -17.39 -2.51
N LEU A 138 -1.81 -16.43 -3.31
CA LEU A 138 -2.51 -15.17 -3.56
C LEU A 138 -3.19 -15.24 -4.91
N ILE A 139 -4.42 -14.76 -4.96
CA ILE A 139 -5.28 -14.79 -6.16
C ILE A 139 -5.94 -13.44 -6.32
N ALA A 140 -5.64 -12.75 -7.43
CA ALA A 140 -6.33 -11.54 -7.87
C ALA A 140 -7.20 -11.86 -9.08
N ARG A 141 -8.41 -11.28 -9.14
CA ARG A 141 -9.41 -11.60 -10.17
C ARG A 141 -10.15 -10.35 -10.63
N ALA A 142 -10.09 -10.06 -11.93
CA ALA A 142 -10.87 -9.00 -12.59
C ALA A 142 -12.12 -9.53 -13.31
N GLY A 143 -12.18 -10.85 -13.56
CA GLY A 143 -13.33 -11.50 -14.16
C GLY A 143 -13.19 -13.02 -14.20
N PRO A 144 -14.08 -13.74 -14.91
CA PRO A 144 -13.99 -15.20 -15.02
C PRO A 144 -12.68 -15.67 -15.66
N ALA A 145 -12.22 -14.97 -16.70
CA ALA A 145 -11.05 -15.32 -17.50
C ALA A 145 -9.76 -14.56 -17.13
N VAL A 146 -9.87 -13.49 -16.32
CA VAL A 146 -8.74 -12.62 -15.96
C VAL A 146 -8.38 -12.84 -14.51
N VAL A 147 -7.36 -13.67 -14.29
CA VAL A 147 -6.89 -14.12 -12.97
C VAL A 147 -5.37 -14.08 -12.94
N ALA A 148 -4.81 -13.64 -11.82
CA ALA A 148 -3.41 -13.83 -11.50
C ALA A 148 -3.27 -14.62 -10.21
N GLU A 149 -2.30 -15.53 -10.17
CA GLU A 149 -2.00 -16.35 -9.00
C GLU A 149 -0.51 -16.26 -8.69
N GLN A 150 -0.19 -16.17 -7.40
CA GLN A 150 1.19 -16.19 -6.92
C GLN A 150 1.28 -17.04 -5.65
N THR A 151 2.14 -18.05 -5.67
CA THR A 151 2.44 -18.85 -4.48
C THR A 151 3.70 -18.34 -3.82
N LEU A 152 3.66 -18.18 -2.50
CA LEU A 152 4.79 -17.85 -1.65
C LEU A 152 5.09 -19.04 -0.74
N LEU A 153 6.36 -19.42 -0.68
CA LEU A 153 6.86 -20.42 0.25
C LEU A 153 7.15 -19.75 1.59
N ILE A 154 6.90 -20.44 2.69
CA ILE A 154 7.22 -19.97 4.04
C ILE A 154 8.48 -20.71 4.49
N SER A 155 9.51 -19.97 4.89
CA SER A 155 10.74 -20.59 5.38
C SER A 155 10.50 -21.36 6.68
N ARG A 156 11.38 -22.30 7.00
CA ARG A 156 11.31 -23.04 8.26
C ARG A 156 11.56 -22.12 9.45
N GLU A 157 12.48 -21.19 9.27
CA GLU A 157 12.88 -20.20 10.25
C GLU A 157 11.70 -19.27 10.57
N LEU A 158 11.01 -18.76 9.53
CA LEU A 158 9.84 -17.92 9.70
C LEU A 158 8.70 -18.67 10.40
N ARG A 159 8.45 -19.94 10.05
CA ARG A 159 7.47 -20.77 10.77
C ARG A 159 7.79 -20.86 12.27
N SER A 160 9.06 -21.08 12.62
CA SER A 160 9.48 -21.12 14.03
C SER A 160 9.22 -19.79 14.74
N VAL A 161 9.50 -18.67 14.06
CA VAL A 161 9.26 -17.31 14.60
C VAL A 161 7.76 -17.07 14.80
N LEU A 162 6.93 -17.38 13.80
CA LEU A 162 5.48 -17.13 13.84
C LEU A 162 4.81 -17.83 15.02
N ARG A 163 5.15 -19.10 15.30
CA ARG A 163 4.57 -19.85 16.43
C ARG A 163 4.79 -19.19 17.78
N GLU A 164 5.97 -18.60 17.96
CA GLU A 164 6.30 -17.93 19.21
C GLU A 164 5.67 -16.53 19.24
N ALA A 165 5.80 -15.79 18.13
CA ALA A 165 5.33 -14.42 18.01
C ALA A 165 3.82 -14.27 18.20
N VAL A 166 3.01 -15.25 17.76
CA VAL A 166 1.55 -15.19 17.91
C VAL A 166 1.13 -15.06 19.37
N MET A 167 1.71 -15.85 20.28
CA MET A 167 1.44 -15.72 21.72
C MET A 167 1.92 -14.37 22.25
N LEU A 168 3.12 -13.96 21.85
CA LEU A 168 3.70 -12.67 22.27
C LEU A 168 2.93 -11.45 21.77
N VAL A 169 2.17 -11.55 20.68
CA VAL A 169 1.35 -10.44 20.15
C VAL A 169 -0.06 -10.50 20.71
N HIS A 170 -0.68 -11.69 20.76
CA HIS A 170 -2.13 -11.82 20.97
C HIS A 170 -2.55 -12.27 22.37
N ASP A 171 -1.63 -12.72 23.23
CA ASP A 171 -2.00 -13.10 24.60
C ASP A 171 -2.53 -11.89 25.40
N ASN A 172 -3.47 -12.14 26.31
CA ASN A 172 -4.12 -11.11 27.11
C ASN A 172 -3.11 -10.29 27.93
N LEU A 173 -3.11 -8.97 27.77
CA LEU A 173 -2.24 -8.06 28.48
C LEU A 173 -2.74 -7.74 29.89
N GLU A 174 -4.06 -7.72 30.10
CA GLU A 174 -4.68 -7.28 31.38
C GLU A 174 -4.36 -8.22 32.55
N GLU A 175 -4.13 -9.50 32.25
CA GLU A 175 -3.81 -10.52 33.26
C GLU A 175 -2.30 -10.59 33.58
N SER A 176 -1.48 -9.78 32.90
CA SER A 176 -0.03 -9.82 32.99
C SER A 176 0.55 -8.54 33.61
N GLY A 177 1.65 -8.67 34.35
CA GLY A 177 2.34 -7.54 34.96
C GLY A 177 3.39 -6.90 34.04
N VAL A 178 3.93 -5.76 34.48
CA VAL A 178 4.94 -4.95 33.76
C VAL A 178 6.14 -5.78 33.26
N GLU A 179 6.66 -6.67 34.10
CA GLU A 179 7.77 -7.58 33.75
C GLU A 179 7.46 -8.43 32.50
N GLN A 180 6.24 -8.95 32.40
CA GLN A 180 5.82 -9.77 31.27
C GLN A 180 5.66 -8.93 30.00
N TRP A 181 5.17 -7.69 30.12
CA TRP A 181 5.06 -6.76 28.99
C TRP A 181 6.44 -6.43 28.41
N VAL A 182 7.39 -6.08 29.26
CA VAL A 182 8.78 -5.78 28.87
C VAL A 182 9.45 -7.02 28.26
N TYR A 183 9.24 -8.20 28.84
CA TYR A 183 9.69 -9.46 28.26
C TYR A 183 9.15 -9.65 26.83
N ARG A 184 7.84 -9.43 26.59
CA ARG A 184 7.23 -9.59 25.26
C ARG A 184 7.85 -8.65 24.24
N ILE A 185 8.03 -7.37 24.59
CA ILE A 185 8.68 -6.37 23.72
C ILE A 185 10.10 -6.84 23.33
N HIS A 186 10.93 -7.15 24.32
CA HIS A 186 12.30 -7.60 24.05
C HIS A 186 12.36 -8.93 23.30
N ARG A 187 11.42 -9.84 23.55
CA ARG A 187 11.39 -11.12 22.86
C ARG A 187 11.00 -10.97 21.40
N LEU A 188 10.05 -10.09 21.08
CA LEU A 188 9.71 -9.74 19.69
C LEU A 188 10.92 -9.14 18.96
N ASP A 189 11.61 -8.19 19.60
CA ASP A 189 12.84 -7.59 19.04
C ASP A 189 13.93 -8.65 18.79
N ALA A 190 14.17 -9.55 19.75
CA ALA A 190 15.12 -10.65 19.61
C ALA A 190 14.75 -11.68 18.52
N LEU A 191 13.47 -11.76 18.13
CA LEU A 191 13.00 -12.55 17.00
C LEU A 191 13.12 -11.81 15.65
N GLY A 192 13.61 -10.57 15.65
CA GLY A 192 13.69 -9.70 14.47
C GLY A 192 12.36 -9.06 14.09
N LEU A 193 11.42 -8.99 15.03
CA LEU A 193 10.07 -8.42 14.87
C LEU A 193 10.02 -7.00 15.44
N GLU A 194 10.88 -6.13 14.91
CA GLU A 194 11.04 -4.75 15.37
C GLU A 194 9.72 -3.97 15.29
N GLU A 195 8.92 -4.20 14.25
CA GLU A 195 7.65 -3.50 14.08
C GLU A 195 6.63 -3.91 15.12
N GLU A 196 6.44 -5.21 15.34
CA GLU A 196 5.52 -5.75 16.33
C GLU A 196 5.94 -5.37 17.74
N SER A 197 7.25 -5.39 18.02
CA SER A 197 7.84 -4.90 19.26
C SER A 197 7.48 -3.43 19.50
N ASN A 198 7.73 -2.56 18.52
CA ASN A 198 7.41 -1.14 18.61
C ASN A 198 5.89 -0.88 18.71
N GLN A 199 5.06 -1.66 18.01
CA GLN A 199 3.61 -1.55 18.12
C GLN A 199 3.12 -1.89 19.53
N LEU A 200 3.63 -2.98 20.11
CA LEU A 200 3.31 -3.39 21.47
C LEU A 200 3.76 -2.36 22.50
N GLU A 201 5.00 -1.85 22.38
CA GLU A 201 5.53 -0.78 23.24
C GLU A 201 4.63 0.46 23.20
N ASN A 202 4.32 0.96 21.99
CA ASN A 202 3.46 2.14 21.84
C ASN A 202 2.05 1.93 22.39
N MET A 203 1.46 0.74 22.18
CA MET A 203 0.15 0.41 22.73
C MET A 203 0.18 0.43 24.26
N LEU A 204 1.19 -0.15 24.89
CA LEU A 204 1.35 -0.15 26.35
C LEU A 204 1.61 1.25 26.93
N ILE A 205 2.38 2.09 26.23
CA ILE A 205 2.52 3.50 26.59
C ILE A 205 1.15 4.18 26.62
N VAL A 206 0.32 3.97 25.59
CA VAL A 206 -1.02 4.56 25.50
C VAL A 206 -1.96 4.02 26.58
N LEU A 207 -1.96 2.71 26.84
CA LEU A 207 -2.82 2.07 27.84
C LEU A 207 -2.49 2.50 29.27
N THR A 208 -1.21 2.82 29.56
CA THR A 208 -0.77 3.22 30.90
C THR A 208 -0.87 4.72 31.18
N VAL A 209 -1.18 5.57 30.19
CA VAL A 209 -1.30 7.05 30.39
C VAL A 209 -2.25 7.44 31.52
N GLY A 210 -3.28 6.63 31.79
CA GLY A 210 -4.27 6.89 32.84
C GLY A 210 -3.78 6.64 34.27
N ASP A 211 -2.64 5.97 34.45
CA ASP A 211 -2.05 5.60 35.73
C ASP A 211 -0.55 5.98 35.76
N PRO A 212 -0.20 7.16 36.30
CA PRO A 212 1.18 7.64 36.30
C PRO A 212 2.17 6.76 37.06
N GLU A 213 1.73 6.02 38.09
CA GLU A 213 2.60 5.14 38.85
C GLU A 213 2.96 3.90 38.01
N LEU A 214 1.95 3.26 37.43
CA LEU A 214 2.13 2.12 36.52
C LEU A 214 2.96 2.50 35.28
N GLN A 215 2.70 3.68 34.71
CA GLN A 215 3.45 4.18 33.56
C GLN A 215 4.93 4.39 33.91
N ALA A 216 5.24 4.96 35.08
CA ALA A 216 6.61 5.15 35.53
C ALA A 216 7.33 3.81 35.76
N GLU A 217 6.64 2.84 36.38
CA GLU A 217 7.15 1.47 36.57
C GLU A 217 7.49 0.82 35.23
N PHE A 218 6.56 0.89 34.26
CA PHE A 218 6.76 0.34 32.92
C PHE A 218 7.96 0.94 32.18
N LEU A 219 8.05 2.28 32.13
CA LEU A 219 9.16 2.95 31.45
C LEU A 219 10.50 2.64 32.11
N GLN A 220 10.55 2.59 33.44
CA GLN A 220 11.76 2.23 34.18
C GLN A 220 12.20 0.79 33.89
N ALA A 221 11.26 -0.16 33.86
CA ALA A 221 11.54 -1.55 33.54
C ALA A 221 12.04 -1.72 32.10
N LEU A 222 11.44 -0.98 31.15
CA LEU A 222 11.83 -0.99 29.74
C LEU A 222 13.24 -0.43 29.50
N GLU A 223 13.62 0.63 30.22
CA GLU A 223 14.98 1.18 30.17
C GLU A 223 16.01 0.24 30.83
N GLY A 224 15.63 -0.39 31.94
CA GLY A 224 16.47 -1.35 32.66
C GLY A 224 16.79 -2.61 31.85
N GLY A 225 15.85 -3.08 31.03
CA GLY A 225 16.02 -4.24 30.14
C GLY A 225 16.91 -4.00 28.91
N LYS A 226 17.23 -2.74 28.57
CA LYS A 226 18.10 -2.37 27.44
C LYS A 226 19.62 -2.43 27.75
N GLN A 227 20.04 -2.85 28.95
CA GLN A 227 21.47 -2.99 29.26
C GLN A 227 22.05 -4.30 28.67
N PRO A 228 23.24 -4.24 28.04
CA PRO A 228 23.84 -5.34 27.27
C PRO A 228 24.26 -6.55 28.09
#